data_AF-G0EEC4-F1
#
_entry.id   AF-G0EEC4-F1
#
_cell.length_a   1.000
_cell.length_b   1.000
_cell.length_c   1.000
_cell.angle_alpha   90.00
_cell.angle_beta   90.00
_cell.angle_gamma   90.00
#
_symmetry.space_group_name_H-M   'P 1'
#
loop_
_entity.id
_entity.type
_entity.pdbx_description
1 polymer ?
#
loop_
_entity_poly.entity_id
_entity_poly.type
_entity_poly.pdbx_seq_one_letter_code
_entity_poly.pdbx_strand_id
1 'polypeptide(L)'
;MSTVEEGTAPLEAEYSPEPTSVISRSINILSERLSSIEAKVEAHEATIDALVASLDRLEELGSKASELHRVAVLIGEWKRLTCRHHVDGVCRAWRVKSDAGIPVATESGVPRPVVSKVPVLCALCPLYEPRR
;
A
#
# COMPACT_ATOMS: atom_id res chain seq x y z
N MET A 1 47.10 -55.68 65.41
CA MET A 1 47.30 -55.34 63.99
C MET A 1 45.92 -55.22 63.38
N SER A 2 45.52 -53.98 63.08
CA SER A 2 44.15 -53.59 62.72
C SER A 2 43.74 -54.08 61.33
N THR A 3 42.50 -54.55 61.23
CA THR A 3 41.77 -54.77 59.98
C THR A 3 41.38 -53.42 59.37
N VAL A 4 41.67 -53.26 58.08
CA VAL A 4 41.30 -52.08 57.28
C VAL A 4 39.82 -52.21 56.90
N GLU A 5 39.01 -51.22 57.30
CA GLU A 5 37.64 -51.06 56.81
C GLU A 5 37.67 -50.37 55.44
N GLU A 6 37.27 -51.09 54.40
CA GLU A 6 36.98 -50.53 53.08
C GLU A 6 35.55 -49.96 53.09
N GLY A 7 35.44 -48.65 53.33
CA GLY A 7 34.21 -47.90 53.16
C GLY A 7 33.89 -47.75 51.66
N THR A 8 32.92 -48.51 51.19
CA THR A 8 32.34 -48.37 49.84
C THR A 8 31.52 -47.08 49.78
N ALA A 9 31.92 -46.13 48.94
CA ALA A 9 31.13 -44.93 48.66
C ALA A 9 29.83 -45.32 47.91
N PRO A 10 28.67 -44.69 48.21
CA PRO A 10 27.45 -44.96 47.45
C PRO A 10 27.59 -44.38 46.04
N LEU A 11 27.39 -45.23 45.05
CA LEU A 11 27.16 -44.84 43.65
C LEU A 11 25.99 -43.84 43.62
N GLU A 12 26.26 -42.60 43.22
CA GLU A 12 25.25 -41.62 42.88
C GLU A 12 24.40 -42.21 41.75
N ALA A 13 23.18 -42.61 42.07
CA ALA A 13 22.21 -43.06 41.08
C ALA A 13 21.91 -41.88 40.14
N GLU A 14 22.24 -42.05 38.86
CA GLU A 14 21.77 -41.18 37.79
C GLU A 14 20.23 -41.16 37.85
N TYR A 15 19.69 -40.07 38.40
CA TYR A 15 18.26 -39.83 38.45
C TYR A 15 17.76 -39.57 37.03
N SER A 16 17.32 -40.63 36.35
CA SER A 16 16.61 -40.53 35.09
C SER A 16 15.15 -40.19 35.39
N PRO A 17 14.62 -39.04 34.95
CA PRO A 17 13.28 -38.61 35.28
C PRO A 17 12.23 -39.58 34.71
N GLU A 18 11.24 -39.96 35.53
CA GLU A 18 10.19 -40.87 35.10
C GLU A 18 9.44 -40.36 33.85
N PRO A 19 9.06 -41.26 32.92
CA PRO A 19 8.48 -40.91 31.61
C PRO A 19 7.22 -40.04 31.70
N THR A 20 6.45 -40.16 32.77
CA THR A 20 5.25 -39.35 33.09
C THR A 20 5.58 -37.86 33.29
N SER A 21 6.75 -37.53 33.83
CA SER A 21 7.19 -36.15 34.06
C SER A 21 7.54 -35.42 32.76
N VAL A 22 8.13 -36.14 31.80
CA VAL A 22 8.50 -35.64 30.47
C VAL A 22 7.26 -35.38 29.61
N ILE A 23 6.28 -36.30 29.68
CA ILE A 23 5.00 -36.15 28.98
C ILE A 23 4.23 -34.95 29.54
N SER A 24 4.15 -34.81 30.86
CA SER A 24 3.48 -33.68 31.53
C SER A 24 4.10 -32.34 31.14
N ARG A 25 5.44 -32.26 31.10
CA ARG A 25 6.16 -31.06 30.65
C ARG A 25 5.86 -30.72 29.20
N SER A 26 5.81 -31.72 28.33
CA SER A 26 5.51 -31.54 26.90
C SER A 26 4.08 -31.04 26.69
N ILE A 27 3.11 -31.58 27.45
CA ILE A 27 1.71 -31.12 27.42
C ILE A 27 1.61 -29.65 27.82
N ASN A 28 2.30 -29.22 28.89
CA ASN A 28 2.28 -27.82 29.32
C ASN A 28 2.86 -26.88 28.26
N ILE A 29 4.00 -27.23 27.65
CA ILE A 29 4.61 -26.44 26.57
C ILE A 29 3.68 -26.35 25.36
N LEU A 30 3.03 -27.45 24.99
CA LEU A 30 2.07 -27.46 23.89
C LEU A 30 0.84 -26.61 24.21
N SER A 31 0.34 -26.65 25.46
CA SER A 31 -0.79 -25.83 25.91
C SER A 31 -0.46 -24.34 25.87
N GLU A 32 0.73 -23.93 26.31
CA GLU A 32 1.19 -22.54 26.23
C GLU A 32 1.32 -22.09 24.76
N ARG A 33 1.89 -22.95 23.90
CA ARG A 33 2.00 -22.68 22.46
C ARG A 33 0.63 -22.55 21.79
N LEU A 34 -0.32 -23.41 22.15
CA LEU A 34 -1.68 -23.37 21.61
C LEU A 34 -2.35 -22.04 21.97
N SER A 35 -2.31 -21.67 23.25
CA SER A 35 -2.84 -20.38 23.73
C SER A 35 -2.17 -19.18 23.04
N SER A 36 -0.85 -19.24 22.82
CA SER A 36 -0.14 -18.19 22.07
C SER A 36 -0.56 -18.12 20.60
N ILE A 37 -0.82 -19.26 19.96
CA ILE A 37 -1.30 -19.31 18.58
C ILE A 37 -2.72 -18.75 18.48
N GLU A 38 -3.62 -19.15 19.38
CA GLU A 38 -5.00 -18.64 19.43
C GLU A 38 -5.03 -17.12 19.52
N ALA A 39 -4.25 -16.53 20.44
CA ALA A 39 -4.16 -15.08 20.58
C ALA A 39 -3.61 -14.38 19.32
N LYS A 40 -2.66 -15.02 18.62
CA LYS A 40 -2.13 -14.48 17.35
C LYS A 40 -3.13 -14.58 16.21
N VAL A 41 -3.92 -15.66 16.15
CA VAL A 41 -4.99 -15.82 15.15
C VAL A 41 -6.02 -14.72 15.33
N GLU A 42 -6.51 -14.50 16.55
CA GLU A 42 -7.47 -13.44 16.85
C GLU A 42 -6.93 -12.04 16.48
N ALA A 43 -5.67 -11.76 16.82
CA ALA A 43 -5.02 -10.51 16.45
C ALA A 43 -4.87 -10.34 14.92
N HIS A 44 -4.59 -11.42 14.19
CA HIS A 44 -4.51 -11.40 12.74
C HIS A 44 -5.87 -11.25 12.08
N GLU A 45 -6.92 -11.89 12.59
CA GLU A 45 -8.30 -11.71 12.11
C GLU A 45 -8.73 -10.25 12.26
N ALA A 46 -8.51 -9.64 13.42
CA ALA A 46 -8.80 -8.21 13.62
C ALA A 46 -8.01 -7.30 12.66
N THR A 47 -6.76 -7.67 12.34
CA THR A 47 -5.94 -6.93 11.37
C THR A 47 -6.49 -7.08 9.95
N ILE A 48 -6.92 -8.28 9.57
CA ILE A 48 -7.52 -8.57 8.27
C ILE A 48 -8.80 -7.75 8.09
N ASP A 49 -9.67 -7.73 9.10
CA ASP A 49 -10.92 -6.95 9.04
C ASP A 49 -10.64 -5.46 8.86
N ALA A 50 -9.64 -4.92 9.55
CA ALA A 50 -9.22 -3.53 9.39
C ALA A 50 -8.65 -3.23 7.98
N LEU A 51 -7.92 -4.18 7.39
CA LEU A 51 -7.41 -4.07 6.03
C LEU A 51 -8.54 -4.14 4.99
N VAL A 52 -9.50 -5.04 5.16
CA VAL A 52 -10.70 -5.13 4.30
C VAL A 52 -11.46 -3.80 4.31
N ALA A 53 -11.75 -3.26 5.49
CA ALA A 53 -12.42 -1.96 5.62
C ALA A 53 -11.62 -0.81 4.98
N SER A 54 -10.29 -0.91 4.96
CA SER A 54 -9.43 0.08 4.30
C SER A 54 -9.47 -0.07 2.77
N LEU A 55 -9.52 -1.30 2.25
CA LEU A 55 -9.66 -1.58 0.83
C LEU A 55 -11.00 -1.07 0.29
N ASP A 56 -12.10 -1.30 1.01
CA ASP A 56 -13.43 -0.82 0.60
C ASP A 56 -13.45 0.71 0.45
N ARG A 57 -12.80 1.43 1.38
CA ARG A 57 -12.66 2.89 1.29
C ARG A 57 -11.81 3.32 0.10
N LEU A 58 -10.72 2.61 -0.18
CA LEU A 58 -9.87 2.90 -1.34
C LEU A 58 -10.61 2.65 -2.65
N GLU A 59 -11.44 1.61 -2.72
CA GLU A 59 -12.29 1.34 -3.87
C GLU A 59 -13.33 2.44 -4.08
N GLU A 60 -14.00 2.89 -3.01
CA GLU A 60 -14.95 4.00 -3.07
C GLU A 60 -14.28 5.29 -3.56
N LEU A 61 -13.11 5.62 -3.02
CA LEU A 61 -12.32 6.79 -3.44
C LEU A 61 -11.86 6.66 -4.89
N GLY A 62 -11.44 5.45 -5.31
CA GLY A 62 -11.04 5.16 -6.69
C GLY A 62 -12.19 5.36 -7.67
N SER A 63 -13.39 4.89 -7.33
CA SER A 63 -14.60 5.08 -8.12
C SER A 63 -14.94 6.58 -8.26
N LYS A 64 -14.96 7.33 -7.15
CA LYS A 64 -15.19 8.78 -7.16
C LYS A 64 -14.14 9.53 -7.98
N ALA A 65 -12.87 9.17 -7.85
CA ALA A 65 -11.78 9.78 -8.62
C ALA A 65 -11.93 9.49 -10.12
N SER A 66 -12.37 8.28 -10.49
CA SER A 66 -12.64 7.91 -11.90
C SER A 66 -13.76 8.75 -12.49
N GLU A 67 -14.87 8.94 -11.77
CA GLU A 67 -15.99 9.78 -12.21
C GLU A 67 -15.57 11.25 -12.35
N LEU A 68 -14.84 11.79 -11.37
CA LEU A 68 -14.29 13.14 -11.45
C LEU A 68 -13.35 13.30 -12.66
N HIS A 69 -12.52 12.29 -12.93
CA HIS A 69 -11.63 12.28 -14.09
C HIS A 69 -12.43 12.29 -15.40
N ARG A 70 -13.48 11.47 -15.53
CA ARG A 70 -14.37 11.45 -16.70
C ARG A 70 -15.03 12.81 -16.94
N VAL A 71 -15.59 13.41 -15.90
CA VAL A 71 -16.19 14.75 -15.98
C VAL A 71 -15.15 15.80 -16.39
N ALA A 72 -13.95 15.75 -15.80
CA ALA A 72 -12.87 16.66 -16.17
C ALA A 72 -12.43 16.47 -17.63
N VAL A 73 -12.36 15.24 -18.15
CA VAL A 73 -12.07 15.00 -19.57
C VAL A 73 -13.14 15.62 -20.46
N LEU A 74 -14.42 15.42 -20.14
CA LEU A 74 -15.54 16.00 -20.93
C LEU A 74 -15.52 17.53 -20.94
N ILE A 75 -15.39 18.17 -19.77
CA ILE A 75 -15.28 19.63 -19.66
C ILE A 75 -14.03 20.12 -20.39
N GLY A 76 -12.93 19.39 -20.25
CA GLY A 76 -11.65 19.68 -20.88
C GLY A 76 -11.72 19.65 -22.40
N GLU A 77 -12.33 18.61 -22.97
CA GLU A 77 -12.56 18.48 -24.41
C GLU A 77 -13.46 19.60 -24.93
N TRP A 78 -14.58 19.87 -24.25
CA TRP A 78 -15.47 20.96 -24.62
C TRP A 78 -14.73 22.31 -24.63
N LYS A 79 -13.99 22.63 -23.55
CA LYS A 79 -13.18 23.85 -23.48
C LYS A 79 -12.09 23.88 -24.55
N ARG A 80 -11.41 22.77 -24.82
CA ARG A 80 -10.38 22.68 -25.86
C ARG A 80 -10.95 23.00 -27.24
N LEU A 81 -12.10 22.41 -27.58
CA LEU A 81 -12.75 22.61 -28.88
C LEU A 81 -13.27 24.03 -29.07
N THR A 82 -13.74 24.67 -28.00
CA THR A 82 -14.37 25.99 -28.04
C THR A 82 -13.42 27.14 -27.73
N CYS A 83 -12.22 26.88 -27.22
CA CYS A 83 -11.28 27.93 -26.80
C CYS A 83 -10.52 28.56 -27.99
N ARG A 84 -10.36 29.89 -27.97
CA ARG A 84 -9.61 30.66 -28.97
C ARG A 84 -8.11 30.38 -28.94
N HIS A 85 -7.58 29.94 -27.80
CA HIS A 85 -6.16 29.68 -27.60
C HIS A 85 -5.72 28.29 -28.06
N HIS A 86 -6.66 27.40 -28.38
CA HIS A 86 -6.36 26.09 -28.93
C HIS A 86 -6.08 26.21 -30.42
N VAL A 87 -4.90 25.78 -30.86
CA VAL A 87 -4.49 25.72 -32.26
C VAL A 87 -3.74 24.40 -32.48
N ASP A 88 -4.17 23.61 -33.46
CA ASP A 88 -3.53 22.35 -33.87
C ASP A 88 -3.21 21.38 -32.72
N GLY A 89 -4.11 21.27 -31.74
CA GLY A 89 -3.94 20.38 -30.58
C GLY A 89 -3.10 20.96 -29.44
N VAL A 90 -2.56 22.18 -29.60
CA VAL A 90 -1.70 22.87 -28.62
C VAL A 90 -2.44 24.07 -28.01
N CYS A 91 -2.17 24.36 -26.74
CA CYS A 91 -2.67 25.58 -26.10
C CYS A 91 -1.62 26.70 -26.15
N ARG A 92 -1.96 27.81 -26.82
CA ARG A 92 -1.08 28.99 -26.95
C ARG A 92 -1.16 29.97 -25.78
N ALA A 93 -2.12 29.82 -24.88
CA ALA A 93 -2.18 30.61 -23.65
C ALA A 93 -1.14 30.17 -22.62
N TRP A 94 -0.85 28.87 -22.56
CA TRP A 94 0.05 28.30 -21.58
C TRP A 94 1.48 28.20 -22.10
N ARG A 95 2.43 28.48 -21.20
CA ARG A 95 3.83 28.07 -21.30
C ARG A 95 4.09 27.10 -20.17
N VAL A 96 4.70 25.96 -20.48
CA VAL A 96 5.01 24.92 -19.50
C VAL A 96 6.51 24.66 -19.50
N LYS A 97 7.03 24.06 -18.43
CA LYS A 97 8.41 23.55 -18.49
C LYS A 97 8.45 22.30 -19.36
N SER A 98 9.60 22.02 -19.98
CA SER A 98 9.79 20.82 -20.80
C SER A 98 9.73 19.52 -19.99
N ASP A 99 9.98 19.59 -18.69
CA ASP A 99 9.97 18.47 -17.74
C ASP A 99 8.63 18.36 -16.97
N ALA A 100 7.56 19.00 -17.43
CA ALA A 100 6.27 19.07 -16.73
C ALA A 100 5.50 17.73 -16.64
N GLY A 101 6.06 16.62 -17.12
CA GLY A 101 5.42 15.29 -17.07
C GLY A 101 4.18 15.16 -17.95
N ILE A 102 3.94 16.10 -18.86
CA ILE A 102 2.82 16.11 -19.81
C ILE A 102 3.35 16.22 -21.25
N PRO A 103 2.58 15.80 -22.26
CA PRO A 103 2.91 16.06 -23.65
C PRO A 103 3.12 17.56 -23.93
N VAL A 104 4.31 17.91 -24.43
CA VAL A 104 4.71 19.28 -24.79
C VAL A 104 5.11 19.33 -26.26
N ALA A 105 4.72 20.41 -26.94
CA ALA A 105 5.22 20.79 -28.25
C ALA A 105 5.94 22.14 -28.14
N THR A 106 7.02 22.31 -28.91
CA THR A 106 7.76 23.58 -28.96
C THR A 106 7.26 24.42 -30.12
N GLU A 107 6.58 25.52 -29.84
CA GLU A 107 6.19 26.53 -30.85
C GLU A 107 7.06 27.77 -30.67
N SER A 108 7.82 28.16 -31.69
CA SER A 108 8.68 29.35 -31.69
C SER A 108 9.65 29.41 -30.49
N GLY A 109 10.25 28.27 -30.14
CA GLY A 109 11.15 28.15 -28.98
C GLY A 109 10.43 28.14 -27.63
N VAL A 110 9.09 28.19 -27.60
CA VAL A 110 8.31 28.16 -26.37
C VAL A 110 7.68 26.77 -26.18
N PRO A 111 7.99 26.06 -25.08
CA PRO A 111 7.29 24.83 -24.71
C PRO A 111 5.83 25.09 -24.33
N ARG A 112 4.91 24.40 -25.00
CA ARG A 112 3.47 24.52 -24.85
C ARG A 112 2.80 23.15 -24.67
N PRO A 113 1.73 23.05 -23.86
CA PRO A 113 1.08 21.77 -23.63
C PRO A 113 0.25 21.33 -24.84
N VAL A 114 0.38 20.06 -25.21
CA VAL A 114 -0.43 19.41 -26.25
C VAL A 114 -1.76 18.96 -25.64
N VAL A 115 -2.68 19.91 -25.51
CA VAL A 115 -3.97 19.72 -24.84
C VAL A 115 -4.90 18.71 -25.54
N SER A 116 -4.65 18.34 -26.80
CA SER A 116 -5.35 17.22 -27.44
C SER A 116 -5.03 15.85 -26.82
N LYS A 117 -3.91 15.72 -26.12
CA LYS A 117 -3.51 14.49 -25.41
C LYS A 117 -3.81 14.55 -23.91
N VAL A 118 -4.08 15.74 -23.38
CA VAL A 118 -4.32 15.98 -21.94
C VAL A 118 -5.46 17.00 -21.77
N PRO A 119 -6.69 16.66 -22.19
CA PRO A 119 -7.83 17.58 -22.16
C PRO A 119 -8.18 18.03 -20.74
N VAL A 120 -7.89 17.23 -19.72
CA VAL A 120 -8.08 17.58 -18.30
C VAL A 120 -7.40 18.91 -17.93
N LEU A 121 -6.28 19.27 -18.58
CA LEU A 121 -5.64 20.57 -18.37
C LEU A 121 -6.56 21.73 -18.76
N CYS A 122 -7.35 21.57 -19.82
CA CYS A 122 -8.34 22.56 -20.24
C CYS A 122 -9.49 22.68 -19.25
N ALA A 123 -9.90 21.60 -18.58
CA ALA A 123 -11.01 21.63 -17.62
C ALA A 123 -10.76 22.62 -16.48
N LEU A 124 -9.52 22.62 -15.98
CA LEU A 124 -9.03 23.47 -14.89
C LEU A 124 -8.46 24.81 -15.38
N CYS A 125 -8.50 25.10 -16.68
CA CYS A 125 -7.84 26.28 -17.24
C CYS A 125 -8.57 27.58 -16.84
N PRO A 126 -7.90 28.50 -16.10
CA PRO A 126 -8.46 29.81 -15.77
C PRO A 126 -8.37 30.80 -16.95
N LEU A 127 -7.54 30.49 -17.96
CA LEU A 127 -7.35 31.29 -19.17
C LEU A 127 -8.26 30.84 -20.32
N TYR A 128 -9.36 30.12 -20.01
CA TYR A 128 -10.33 29.72 -21.02
C TYR A 128 -11.00 30.95 -21.60
N GLU A 129 -11.00 31.06 -22.93
CA GLU A 129 -11.73 32.11 -23.63
C GLU A 129 -12.39 31.55 -24.89
N PRO A 130 -13.73 31.65 -25.03
CA PRO A 130 -14.44 31.06 -26.16
C PRO A 130 -14.07 31.75 -27.48
N ARG A 131 -14.09 30.98 -28.57
CA ARG A 131 -14.06 31.50 -29.94
C ARG A 131 -15.35 32.29 -30.17
N ARG A 132 -15.21 33.54 -30.63
CA ARG A 132 -16.35 34.36 -31.09
C ARG A 132 -16.81 33.90 -32.46
#